data_AF-A0A3S1ECT0-F1
#
_entry.id   AF-A0A3S1ECT0-F1
#
_cell.length_a   1.000
_cell.length_b   1.000
_cell.length_c   1.000
_cell.angle_alpha   90.00
_cell.angle_beta   90.00
_cell.angle_gamma   90.00
#
_symmetry.space_group_name_H-M   'P 1'
#
loop_
_entity.id
_entity.type
_entity.pdbx_description
1 polymer ?
#
loop_
_entity_poly.entity_id
_entity_poly.type
_entity_poly.pdbx_seq_one_letter_code
_entity_poly.pdbx_strand_id
1 'polypeptide(L)'
;MRFHKAESAFFVFIFVILAAGLVTLHAYGLLQSFADELHTASGLDKVIYLNKLLFATGVLLATALFFGIFFIYPLIRKQAMEEGKLRAMTVSLSARSETFEHAALTDGLTGMQNRRYFDDALKEYLEEFRRIEKPVGLMILDLDHFKQVNDTHGHDVGDEVLKAVA
;
A
#
# COMPACT_ATOMS: atom_id res chain seq x y z
N MET A 1 14.10 6.26 -9.38
CA MET A 1 14.21 7.50 -10.19
C MET A 1 12.95 8.40 -10.21
N ARG A 2 11.75 7.94 -9.75
CA ARG A 2 10.51 8.78 -9.74
C ARG A 2 10.36 9.71 -8.52
N PHE A 3 11.06 9.44 -7.41
CA PHE A 3 10.98 10.23 -6.17
C PHE A 3 11.58 11.64 -6.28
N HIS A 4 12.66 11.83 -7.05
CA HIS A 4 13.32 13.13 -7.15
C HIS A 4 12.47 14.24 -7.78
N LYS A 5 11.50 13.90 -8.65
CA LYS A 5 10.65 14.92 -9.29
C LYS A 5 9.64 15.53 -8.31
N ALA A 6 9.14 14.72 -7.39
CA ALA A 6 8.20 15.12 -6.35
C ALA A 6 8.83 16.08 -5.34
N GLU A 7 9.99 15.66 -4.82
CA GLU A 7 10.76 16.41 -3.83
C GLU A 7 11.22 17.74 -4.42
N SER A 8 11.74 17.73 -5.65
CA SER A 8 12.17 18.96 -6.33
C SER A 8 11.01 19.94 -6.53
N ALA A 9 9.82 19.46 -6.93
CA ALA A 9 8.64 20.31 -7.10
C ALA A 9 8.16 20.91 -5.77
N PHE A 10 8.21 20.14 -4.68
CA PHE A 10 7.88 20.60 -3.34
C PHE A 10 8.85 21.68 -2.83
N PHE A 11 10.16 21.49 -3.02
CA PHE A 11 11.16 22.50 -2.64
C PHE A 11 11.01 23.79 -3.45
N VAL A 12 10.75 23.69 -4.76
CA VAL A 12 10.47 24.87 -5.59
C VAL A 12 9.22 25.60 -5.10
N PHE A 13 8.15 24.88 -4.76
CA PHE A 13 6.92 25.48 -4.23
C PHE A 13 7.15 26.21 -2.90
N ILE A 14 7.86 25.59 -1.95
CA ILE A 14 8.25 26.23 -0.68
C ILE A 14 9.10 27.47 -0.92
N PHE A 15 10.09 27.38 -1.80
CA PHE A 15 10.98 28.51 -2.12
C PHE A 15 10.20 29.70 -2.68
N VAL A 16 9.25 29.47 -3.59
CA VAL A 16 8.40 30.52 -4.16
C VAL A 16 7.52 31.18 -3.08
N ILE A 17 6.96 30.40 -2.15
CA ILE A 17 6.17 30.94 -1.02
C ILE A 17 7.03 31.79 -0.10
N LEU A 18 8.23 31.31 0.25
CA LEU A 18 9.16 32.05 1.12
C LEU A 18 9.64 33.35 0.46
N ALA A 19 9.93 33.31 -0.84
CA ALA A 19 10.27 34.51 -1.62
C ALA A 19 9.12 35.53 -1.63
N ALA A 20 7.88 35.08 -1.87
CA ALA A 20 6.70 35.95 -1.82
C ALA A 20 6.52 36.57 -0.43
N GLY A 21 6.73 35.79 0.64
CA GLY A 21 6.67 36.26 2.02
C GLY A 21 7.72 37.35 2.32
N LEU A 22 8.97 37.14 1.91
CA LEU A 22 10.06 38.12 2.08
C LEU A 22 9.78 39.43 1.35
N VAL A 23 9.31 39.35 0.10
CA VAL A 23 8.96 40.54 -0.70
C VAL A 23 7.79 41.30 -0.06
N THR A 24 6.79 40.59 0.47
CA THR A 24 5.65 41.19 1.18
C THR A 24 6.09 41.89 2.47
N LEU A 25 6.98 41.26 3.24
CA LEU A 25 7.50 41.83 4.48
C LEU A 25 8.36 43.07 4.22
N HIS A 26 9.16 43.06 3.15
CA HIS A 26 9.92 44.23 2.71
C HIS A 26 9.00 45.38 2.24
N ALA A 27 7.94 45.07 1.48
CA ALA A 27 6.95 46.05 1.07
C ALA A 27 6.22 46.68 2.26
N TYR A 28 5.88 45.88 3.28
CA TYR A 28 5.24 46.37 4.51
C TYR A 28 6.13 47.37 5.28
N GLY A 29 7.43 47.07 5.42
CA GLY A 29 8.37 48.00 6.06
C GLY A 29 8.51 49.33 5.31
N LEU A 30 8.49 49.29 3.97
CA LEU A 30 8.50 50.49 3.14
C LEU A 30 7.22 51.31 3.29
N LEU A 31 6.06 50.65 3.31
CA LEU A 31 4.77 51.30 3.54
C LEU A 31 4.72 52.03 4.89
N GLN A 32 5.31 51.44 5.94
CA GLN A 32 5.37 52.06 7.27
C GLN A 32 6.27 53.31 7.28
N SER A 33 7.37 53.31 6.50
CA SER A 33 8.25 54.48 6.31
C SER A 33 7.68 55.54 5.36
N PHE A 34 6.54 55.26 4.73
CA PHE A 34 5.96 56.08 3.66
C PHE A 34 5.06 57.21 4.20
N ALA A 35 4.49 57.03 5.39
CA ALA A 35 3.55 57.98 6.00
C ALA A 35 4.15 59.38 6.23
N ASP A 36 5.46 59.48 6.43
CA ASP A 36 6.16 60.73 6.74
C ASP A 36 6.65 61.51 5.49
N GLU A 37 6.68 60.88 4.30
CA GLU A 37 7.30 61.43 3.07
C GLU A 37 6.30 61.73 1.93
N LEU A 38 4.99 61.70 2.20
CA LEU A 38 3.95 61.82 1.18
C LEU A 38 3.96 63.15 0.38
N HIS A 39 4.65 64.18 0.89
CA HIS A 39 4.68 65.52 0.32
C HIS A 39 5.95 65.84 -0.49
N THR A 40 6.91 64.92 -0.61
CA THR A 40 8.16 65.11 -1.36
C THR A 40 8.18 64.35 -2.69
N ALA A 41 9.00 64.79 -3.65
CA ALA A 41 9.18 64.09 -4.92
C ALA A 41 9.68 62.63 -4.73
N SER A 42 10.41 62.35 -3.64
CA SER A 42 10.81 60.99 -3.23
C SER A 42 9.62 60.08 -2.89
N GLY A 43 8.48 60.66 -2.53
CA GLY A 43 7.26 59.93 -2.23
C GLY A 43 6.71 59.18 -3.45
N LEU A 44 6.69 59.82 -4.63
CA LEU A 44 6.16 59.21 -5.86
C LEU A 44 6.98 57.98 -6.30
N ASP A 45 8.31 58.03 -6.18
CA ASP A 45 9.19 56.90 -6.53
C ASP A 45 8.96 55.68 -5.61
N LYS A 46 8.73 55.92 -4.32
CA LYS A 46 8.38 54.89 -3.35
C LYS A 46 7.00 54.27 -3.63
N VAL A 47 5.98 55.03 -4.05
CA VAL A 47 4.68 54.46 -4.49
C VAL A 47 4.86 53.53 -5.67
N ILE A 48 5.62 53.96 -6.68
CA ILE A 48 5.87 53.16 -7.89
C ILE A 48 6.60 51.86 -7.52
N TYR A 49 7.57 51.94 -6.60
CA TYR A 49 8.30 50.77 -6.11
C TYR A 49 7.40 49.80 -5.32
N LEU A 50 6.53 50.30 -4.43
CA LEU A 50 5.57 49.49 -3.69
C LEU A 50 4.59 48.77 -4.63
N ASN A 51 4.11 49.45 -5.66
CA ASN A 51 3.23 48.83 -6.65
C ASN A 51 3.95 47.71 -7.44
N LYS A 52 5.23 47.89 -7.78
CA LYS A 52 6.05 46.83 -8.40
C LYS A 52 6.25 45.63 -7.48
N LEU A 53 6.51 45.85 -6.19
CA LEU A 53 6.62 44.77 -5.20
C LEU A 53 5.31 44.00 -5.05
N LEU A 54 4.18 44.70 -4.96
CA LEU A 54 2.85 44.09 -4.84
C LEU A 54 2.50 43.24 -6.07
N PHE A 55 2.85 43.71 -7.27
CA PHE A 55 2.69 42.92 -8.48
C PHE A 55 3.57 41.66 -8.46
N ALA A 56 4.84 41.79 -8.06
CA ALA A 56 5.77 40.66 -7.99
C ALA A 56 5.31 39.59 -6.97
N THR A 57 4.80 39.98 -5.79
CA THR A 57 4.25 39.03 -4.81
C THR A 57 3.03 38.30 -5.35
N GLY A 58 2.13 39.02 -6.03
CA GLY A 58 0.97 38.42 -6.68
C GLY A 58 1.36 37.35 -7.70
N VAL A 59 2.37 37.63 -8.54
CA VAL A 59 2.89 36.65 -9.52
C VAL A 59 3.51 35.43 -8.84
N LEU A 60 4.30 35.61 -7.77
CA LEU A 60 4.87 34.50 -7.03
C LEU A 60 3.79 33.62 -6.38
N LEU A 61 2.77 34.21 -5.77
CA LEU A 61 1.66 33.44 -5.18
C LEU A 61 0.85 32.68 -6.24
N ALA A 62 0.57 33.31 -7.39
CA ALA A 62 -0.14 32.67 -8.48
C ALA A 62 0.63 31.47 -9.06
N THR A 63 1.95 31.61 -9.24
CA THR A 63 2.80 30.50 -9.69
C THR A 63 2.89 29.38 -8.67
N ALA A 64 2.98 29.69 -7.37
CA ALA A 64 2.90 28.68 -6.32
C ALA A 64 1.59 27.88 -6.41
N LEU A 65 0.44 28.57 -6.44
CA LEU A 65 -0.87 27.90 -6.55
C LEU A 65 -0.98 27.02 -7.80
N PHE A 66 -0.50 27.52 -8.95
CA PHE A 66 -0.46 26.74 -10.18
C PHE A 66 0.36 25.45 -10.00
N PHE A 67 1.57 25.54 -9.44
CA PHE A 67 2.41 24.36 -9.19
C PHE A 67 1.76 23.39 -8.18
N GLY A 68 1.14 23.90 -7.13
CA GLY A 68 0.41 23.09 -6.15
C GLY A 68 -0.72 22.29 -6.78
N ILE A 69 -1.55 22.93 -7.60
CA ILE A 69 -2.71 22.30 -8.24
C ILE A 69 -2.29 21.34 -9.37
N PHE A 70 -1.35 21.74 -10.22
CA PHE A 70 -0.99 20.98 -11.42
C PHE A 70 0.04 19.88 -11.18
N PHE A 71 0.87 19.97 -10.14
CA PHE A 71 1.95 19.00 -9.89
C PHE A 71 1.79 18.28 -8.56
N ILE A 72 1.59 19.01 -7.45
CA ILE A 72 1.58 18.41 -6.11
C ILE A 72 0.29 17.61 -5.88
N TYR A 73 -0.87 18.22 -6.12
CA TYR A 73 -2.17 17.55 -5.94
C TYR A 73 -2.30 16.23 -6.73
N PRO A 74 -2.03 16.18 -8.05
CA PRO A 74 -2.18 14.94 -8.80
C PRO A 74 -1.14 13.89 -8.40
N LEU A 75 0.03 14.29 -7.90
CA LEU A 75 1.05 13.37 -7.43
C LEU A 75 0.62 12.67 -6.14
N ILE A 76 0.14 13.42 -5.15
CA ILE A 76 -0.41 12.86 -3.90
C ILE A 76 -1.57 11.91 -4.20
N ARG A 77 -2.47 12.33 -5.09
CA ARG A 77 -3.62 11.50 -5.51
C ARG A 77 -3.17 10.19 -6.17
N LYS A 78 -2.13 10.24 -7.03
CA LYS A 78 -1.58 9.04 -7.67
C LYS A 78 -0.95 8.09 -6.65
N GLN A 79 -0.16 8.58 -5.70
CA GLN A 79 0.43 7.74 -4.65
C GLN A 79 -0.65 7.05 -3.80
N ALA A 80 -1.66 7.79 -3.35
CA ALA A 80 -2.76 7.22 -2.56
C ALA A 80 -3.53 6.11 -3.31
N MET A 81 -3.75 6.28 -4.62
CA MET A 81 -4.40 5.25 -5.45
C MET A 81 -3.49 4.04 -5.68
N GLU A 82 -2.19 4.24 -5.90
CA GLU A 82 -1.22 3.15 -6.08
C GLU A 82 -1.09 2.32 -4.80
N GLU A 83 -1.03 2.94 -3.63
CA GLU A 83 -1.02 2.24 -2.34
C GLU A 83 -2.28 1.41 -2.12
N GLY A 84 -3.47 1.98 -2.42
CA GLY A 84 -4.73 1.25 -2.32
C GLY A 84 -4.77 0.02 -3.23
N LYS A 85 -4.26 0.16 -4.46
CA LYS A 85 -4.18 -0.96 -5.42
C LYS A 85 -3.18 -2.03 -5.00
N LEU A 86 -2.02 -1.63 -4.48
CA LEU A 86 -1.02 -2.56 -3.96
C LEU A 86 -1.57 -3.36 -2.78
N ARG A 87 -2.23 -2.69 -1.82
CA ARG A 87 -2.89 -3.38 -0.69
C ARG A 87 -3.95 -4.36 -1.16
N ALA A 88 -4.82 -3.97 -2.09
CA ALA A 88 -5.83 -4.85 -2.65
C ALA A 88 -5.20 -6.07 -3.36
N MET A 89 -4.10 -5.86 -4.11
CA MET A 89 -3.39 -6.94 -4.78
C MET A 89 -2.75 -7.91 -3.78
N THR A 90 -2.07 -7.40 -2.74
CA THR A 90 -1.51 -8.24 -1.67
C THR A 90 -2.59 -9.08 -0.97
N VAL A 91 -3.75 -8.48 -0.65
CA VAL A 91 -4.88 -9.23 -0.06
C VAL A 91 -5.37 -10.33 -1.01
N SER A 92 -5.53 -10.03 -2.30
CA SER A 92 -5.98 -11.02 -3.29
C SER A 92 -4.96 -12.15 -3.50
N LEU A 93 -3.66 -11.83 -3.46
CA LEU A 93 -2.59 -12.80 -3.55
C LEU A 93 -2.55 -13.70 -2.31
N SER A 94 -2.72 -13.12 -1.12
CA SER A 94 -2.79 -13.87 0.14
C SER A 94 -3.95 -14.86 0.14
N ALA A 95 -5.17 -14.40 -0.19
CA ALA A 95 -6.35 -15.27 -0.26
C ALA A 95 -6.19 -16.40 -1.28
N ARG A 96 -5.56 -16.11 -2.43
CA ARG A 96 -5.27 -17.12 -3.45
C ARG A 96 -4.19 -18.10 -2.99
N SER A 97 -3.20 -17.62 -2.25
CA SER A 97 -2.17 -18.47 -1.62
C SER A 97 -2.80 -19.43 -0.62
N GLU A 98 -3.66 -18.93 0.28
CA GLU A 98 -4.38 -19.78 1.25
C GLU A 98 -5.24 -20.85 0.56
N THR A 99 -5.92 -20.48 -0.54
CA THR A 99 -6.73 -21.44 -1.31
C THR A 99 -5.84 -22.53 -1.94
N PHE A 100 -4.68 -22.14 -2.48
CA PHE A 100 -3.74 -23.10 -3.06
C PHE A 100 -3.05 -23.96 -2.00
N GLU A 101 -2.71 -23.40 -0.85
CA GLU A 101 -2.18 -24.17 0.28
C GLU A 101 -3.20 -25.19 0.78
N HIS A 102 -4.45 -24.79 0.96
CA HIS A 102 -5.51 -25.72 1.35
C HIS A 102 -5.68 -26.83 0.30
N ALA A 103 -5.78 -26.48 -0.98
CA ALA A 103 -5.89 -27.47 -2.06
C ALA A 103 -4.66 -28.37 -2.17
N ALA A 104 -3.47 -27.87 -1.85
CA ALA A 104 -2.22 -28.65 -1.86
C ALA A 104 -2.09 -29.59 -0.65
N LEU A 105 -2.88 -29.38 0.41
CA LEU A 105 -2.85 -30.17 1.65
C LEU A 105 -4.06 -31.10 1.80
N THR A 106 -5.04 -31.03 0.91
CA THR A 106 -6.22 -31.94 0.88
C THR A 106 -6.13 -32.95 -0.25
N ASP A 107 -6.71 -34.12 -0.05
CA ASP A 107 -6.97 -35.12 -1.08
C ASP A 107 -8.25 -34.74 -1.86
N GLY A 108 -8.16 -34.71 -3.19
CA GLY A 108 -9.23 -34.21 -4.05
C GLY A 108 -10.45 -35.14 -4.16
N LEU A 109 -10.29 -36.43 -3.83
CA LEU A 109 -11.36 -37.42 -3.91
C LEU A 109 -12.18 -37.45 -2.62
N THR A 110 -11.48 -37.51 -1.47
CA THR A 110 -12.08 -37.70 -0.14
C THR A 110 -12.29 -36.40 0.62
N GLY A 111 -11.60 -35.32 0.26
CA GLY A 111 -11.59 -34.06 1.01
C GLY A 111 -10.78 -34.10 2.31
N MET A 112 -10.24 -35.27 2.67
CA MET A 112 -9.39 -35.45 3.84
C MET A 112 -8.02 -34.81 3.64
N GLN A 113 -7.28 -34.61 4.74
CA GLN A 113 -5.90 -34.17 4.67
C GLN A 113 -5.05 -35.21 3.93
N ASN A 114 -4.26 -34.76 2.96
CA ASN A 114 -3.42 -35.66 2.19
C ASN A 114 -2.16 -36.07 2.96
N ARG A 115 -1.40 -36.99 2.37
CA ARG A 115 -0.16 -37.51 2.95
C ARG A 115 0.85 -36.41 3.31
N ARG A 116 0.94 -35.33 2.52
CA ARG A 116 1.87 -34.23 2.79
C ARG A 116 1.49 -33.52 4.09
N TYR A 117 0.20 -33.20 4.26
CA TYR A 117 -0.28 -32.63 5.52
C TYR A 117 0.03 -33.55 6.70
N PHE A 118 -0.25 -34.85 6.55
CA PHE A 118 0.03 -35.84 7.60
C PHE A 118 1.52 -35.86 7.99
N ASP A 119 2.43 -35.88 7.02
CA ASP A 119 3.88 -35.93 7.28
C ASP A 119 4.38 -34.65 7.98
N ASP A 120 3.81 -33.49 7.66
CA ASP A 120 4.17 -32.21 8.29
C ASP A 120 3.58 -32.11 9.71
N ALA A 121 2.30 -32.42 9.88
CA ALA A 121 1.61 -32.40 11.17
C ALA A 121 2.18 -33.43 12.15
N LEU A 122 2.55 -34.63 11.69
CA LEU A 122 3.15 -35.65 12.54
C LEU A 122 4.47 -35.17 13.15
N LYS A 123 5.31 -34.48 12.38
CA LYS A 123 6.58 -33.91 12.91
C LYS A 123 6.31 -32.87 13.98
N GLU A 124 5.38 -31.95 13.71
CA GLU A 124 5.01 -30.90 14.66
C GLU A 124 4.46 -31.49 15.97
N TYR A 125 3.52 -32.44 15.89
CA TYR A 125 2.97 -33.09 17.06
C TYR A 125 3.99 -33.91 17.83
N LEU A 126 4.90 -34.62 17.16
CA LEU A 126 5.98 -35.35 17.85
C LEU A 126 6.90 -34.40 18.62
N GLU A 127 7.24 -33.24 18.07
CA GLU A 127 8.05 -32.23 18.75
C GLU A 127 7.31 -31.61 19.93
N GLU A 128 6.05 -31.25 19.75
CA GLU A 128 5.21 -30.65 20.78
C GLU A 128 4.99 -31.60 21.96
N PHE A 129 4.56 -32.83 21.67
CA PHE A 129 4.27 -33.83 22.70
C PHE A 129 5.52 -34.34 23.40
N ARG A 130 6.68 -34.34 22.72
CA ARG A 130 7.99 -34.58 23.35
C ARG A 130 8.31 -33.50 24.39
N ARG A 131 7.98 -32.23 24.13
CA ARG A 131 8.24 -31.11 25.07
C ARG A 131 7.40 -31.20 26.34
N ILE A 132 6.17 -31.72 26.24
CA ILE A 132 5.24 -31.85 27.38
C ILE A 132 5.24 -33.26 27.99
N GLU A 133 6.17 -34.13 27.57
CA GLU A 133 6.32 -35.52 28.04
C GLU A 133 5.03 -36.33 27.96
N LYS A 134 4.26 -36.16 26.88
CA LYS A 134 3.02 -36.91 26.64
C LYS A 134 3.19 -37.93 25.51
N PRO A 135 2.59 -39.13 25.63
CA PRO A 135 2.61 -40.11 24.55
C PRO A 135 1.72 -39.66 23.38
N VAL A 136 2.11 -40.03 22.16
CA VAL A 136 1.33 -39.86 20.93
C VAL A 136 0.89 -41.23 20.44
N GLY A 137 -0.37 -41.37 20.03
CA GLY A 137 -0.91 -42.56 19.38
C GLY A 137 -1.15 -42.31 17.89
N LEU A 138 -0.87 -43.32 17.05
CA LEU A 138 -1.13 -43.29 15.61
C LEU A 138 -1.97 -44.51 15.23
N MET A 139 -3.04 -44.31 14.46
CA MET A 139 -3.87 -45.36 13.90
C MET A 139 -3.77 -45.30 12.38
N ILE A 140 -3.48 -46.45 11.76
CA ILE A 140 -3.44 -46.62 10.31
C ILE A 140 -4.57 -47.58 9.96
N LEU A 141 -5.43 -47.14 9.03
CA LEU A 141 -6.59 -47.89 8.56
C LEU A 141 -6.38 -48.22 7.07
N ASP A 142 -6.79 -49.42 6.67
CA ASP A 142 -6.81 -49.87 5.27
C ASP A 142 -8.15 -50.54 4.98
N LEU A 143 -8.62 -50.45 3.74
CA LEU A 143 -9.87 -51.08 3.31
C LEU A 143 -9.62 -52.49 2.81
N ASP A 144 -10.09 -53.46 3.57
CA ASP A 144 -9.97 -54.88 3.22
C ASP A 144 -10.61 -55.18 1.86
N HIS A 145 -9.89 -55.92 1.02
CA HIS A 145 -10.34 -56.36 -0.30
C HIS A 145 -10.81 -55.24 -1.26
N PHE A 146 -10.40 -53.98 -1.04
CA PHE A 146 -10.83 -52.84 -1.88
C PHE A 146 -10.58 -53.03 -3.38
N LYS A 147 -9.51 -53.74 -3.75
CA LYS A 147 -9.24 -54.10 -5.15
C LYS A 147 -10.36 -54.92 -5.79
N GLN A 148 -10.98 -55.87 -5.05
CA GLN A 148 -12.09 -56.66 -5.59
C GLN A 148 -13.33 -55.81 -5.85
N VAL A 149 -13.56 -54.77 -5.05
CA VAL A 149 -14.63 -53.80 -5.27
C VAL A 149 -14.40 -53.06 -6.59
N ASN A 150 -13.20 -52.53 -6.80
CA ASN A 150 -12.81 -51.87 -8.05
C ASN A 150 -12.94 -52.80 -9.27
N ASP A 151 -12.45 -54.04 -9.15
CA ASP A 151 -12.45 -55.01 -10.25
C ASP A 151 -13.88 -55.48 -10.61
N THR A 152 -14.80 -55.51 -9.64
CA THR A 152 -16.18 -55.99 -9.83
C THR A 152 -17.16 -54.88 -10.22
N HIS A 153 -17.03 -53.69 -9.63
CA HIS A 153 -18.00 -52.60 -9.76
C HIS A 153 -17.46 -51.38 -10.52
N GLY A 154 -16.18 -51.38 -10.88
CA GLY A 154 -15.51 -50.27 -11.53
C GLY A 154 -14.96 -49.24 -10.53
N HIS A 155 -14.03 -48.42 -11.03
CA HIS A 155 -13.35 -47.40 -10.23
C HIS A 155 -14.30 -46.32 -9.68
N ASP A 156 -15.34 -45.94 -10.43
CA ASP A 156 -16.31 -44.93 -9.98
C ASP A 156 -17.02 -45.37 -8.68
N VAL A 157 -17.35 -46.66 -8.55
CA VAL A 157 -17.95 -47.21 -7.33
C VAL A 157 -16.92 -47.29 -6.20
N GLY A 158 -15.67 -47.63 -6.52
CA GLY A 158 -14.57 -47.57 -5.57
C GLY A 158 -14.36 -46.17 -4.98
N ASP A 159 -14.43 -45.14 -5.82
CA ASP A 159 -14.32 -43.75 -5.43
C ASP A 159 -15.44 -43.33 -4.47
N GLU A 160 -16.67 -43.77 -4.71
CA GLU A 160 -17.79 -43.54 -3.78
C GLU A 160 -17.62 -44.27 -2.44
N VAL A 161 -17.06 -45.48 -2.45
CA VAL A 161 -16.72 -46.20 -1.22
C VAL A 161 -15.65 -45.45 -0.43
N LEU A 162 -14.61 -44.94 -1.09
CA LEU A 162 -13.58 -44.13 -0.44
C LEU A 162 -14.15 -42.85 0.18
N LYS A 163 -15.04 -42.16 -0.53
CA LYS A 163 -15.75 -40.97 0.01
C LYS A 163 -16.65 -41.29 1.19
N ALA A 164 -17.24 -42.48 1.24
CA ALA A 164 -18.14 -42.88 2.31
C ALA A 164 -17.42 -43.28 3.61
N VAL A 165 -16.16 -43.72 3.50
CA VAL A 165 -15.33 -44.17 4.64
C VAL A 165 -14.51 -43.03 5.24
N ALA A 166 -14.10 -42.08 4.40
CA ALA A 166 -13.37 -40.87 4.78
C ALA A 166 -14.18 -39.97 5.72
#